data_AF-A0A2N2XL09-F1
#
_entry.id   AF-A0A2N2XL09-F1
#
_cell.length_a   1.000
_cell.length_b   1.000
_cell.length_c   1.000
_cell.angle_alpha   90.00
_cell.angle_beta   90.00
_cell.angle_gamma   90.00
#
_symmetry.space_group_name_H-M   'P 1'
#
loop_
_entity.id
_entity.type
_entity.pdbx_description
1 polymer ?
#
loop_
_entity_poly.entity_id
_entity_poly.type
_entity_poly.pdbx_seq_one_letter_code
_entity_poly.pdbx_strand_id
1 'polypeptide(L)'
;MTWIQALLIAIVEGITEFLPVSSTGHMIIAQSLLGIESTDFTRAFVVNIQFGAILSVIVLYWKRFFQTVDFYFKLFVAFIPAAIFGFLASDFIDRMLESVIVVAIMLVLGGFILLFVDKWFNKPDAEQEVTYKKGFWIG
;
A
#
# COMPACT_ATOMS: atom_id res chain seq x y z
N MET A 1 0.39 -16.80 -17.71
CA MET A 1 1.54 -16.02 -17.23
C MET A 1 2.83 -16.76 -17.56
N THR A 2 3.78 -16.11 -18.20
CA THR A 2 5.13 -16.64 -18.46
C THR A 2 6.10 -16.26 -17.33
N TRP A 3 7.27 -16.90 -17.27
CA TRP A 3 8.31 -16.56 -16.28
C TRP A 3 8.79 -15.10 -16.40
N ILE A 4 8.88 -14.57 -17.62
CA ILE A 4 9.26 -13.18 -17.87
C ILE A 4 8.17 -12.24 -17.35
N GLN A 5 6.90 -12.54 -17.66
CA GLN A 5 5.77 -11.76 -17.13
C GLN A 5 5.76 -11.76 -15.60
N ALA A 6 5.97 -12.92 -14.97
CA ALA A 6 6.05 -13.06 -13.52
C ALA A 6 7.18 -12.21 -12.91
N LEU A 7 8.38 -12.25 -13.50
CA LEU A 7 9.53 -11.48 -13.06
C LEU A 7 9.27 -9.96 -13.18
N LEU A 8 8.76 -9.50 -14.32
CA LEU A 8 8.47 -8.08 -14.54
C LEU A 8 7.43 -7.57 -13.54
N ILE A 9 6.36 -8.32 -13.34
CA ILE A 9 5.31 -7.98 -12.38
C ILE A 9 5.84 -7.96 -10.95
N ALA A 10 6.68 -8.92 -10.55
CA ALA A 10 7.31 -8.92 -9.23
C ALA A 10 8.27 -7.73 -9.01
N ILE A 11 8.98 -7.30 -10.06
CA ILE A 11 9.83 -6.10 -10.01
C ILE A 11 8.97 -4.83 -9.84
N VAL A 12 7.88 -4.71 -10.60
CA VAL A 12 6.95 -3.58 -10.47
C VAL A 12 6.41 -3.50 -9.06
N GLU A 13 5.91 -4.60 -8.51
CA GLU A 13 5.43 -4.69 -7.13
C GLU A 13 6.52 -4.27 -6.13
N GLY A 14 7.70 -4.91 -6.17
CA GLY A 14 8.77 -4.65 -5.21
C GLY A 14 9.31 -3.21 -5.23
N ILE A 15 9.24 -2.51 -6.37
CA ILE A 15 9.63 -1.10 -6.48
C ILE A 15 8.50 -0.18 -6.01
N THR A 16 7.25 -0.48 -6.36
CA THR A 16 6.14 0.47 -6.20
C THR A 16 5.44 0.37 -4.85
N GLU A 17 5.54 -0.75 -4.13
CA GLU A 17 4.84 -0.96 -2.86
C GLU A 17 5.30 0.00 -1.75
N PHE A 18 6.58 0.37 -1.72
CA PHE A 18 7.13 1.26 -0.69
C PHE A 18 7.12 2.73 -1.08
N LEU A 19 6.87 3.02 -2.36
CA LEU A 19 6.80 4.38 -2.87
C LEU A 19 5.34 4.85 -2.83
N PRO A 20 5.08 6.15 -2.55
CA PRO A 20 3.73 6.69 -2.52
C PRO A 20 3.20 6.91 -3.96
N VAL A 21 3.17 5.84 -4.76
CA VAL A 21 2.84 5.85 -6.19
C VAL A 21 1.76 4.82 -6.57
N SER A 22 1.20 4.10 -5.57
CA SER A 22 0.20 3.03 -5.72
C SER A 22 0.68 1.84 -6.56
N SER A 23 1.10 0.77 -5.88
CA SER A 23 1.42 -0.53 -6.49
C SER A 23 0.23 -1.12 -7.24
N THR A 24 -0.97 -1.09 -6.66
CA THR A 24 -2.20 -1.60 -7.31
C THR A 24 -2.43 -0.98 -8.68
N GLY A 25 -2.27 0.34 -8.83
CA GLY A 25 -2.45 1.01 -10.11
C GLY A 25 -1.38 0.61 -11.15
N HIS A 26 -0.12 0.56 -10.72
CA HIS A 26 0.98 0.11 -11.59
C HIS A 26 0.82 -1.34 -12.01
N MET A 27 0.30 -2.20 -11.13
CA MET A 27 0.03 -3.60 -11.40
C MET A 27 -1.06 -3.79 -12.45
N ILE A 28 -2.18 -3.09 -12.33
CA ILE A 28 -3.27 -3.11 -13.33
C ILE A 28 -2.75 -2.69 -14.70
N ILE A 29 -1.99 -1.58 -14.76
CA ILE A 29 -1.42 -1.08 -16.02
C ILE A 29 -0.40 -2.06 -16.60
N ALA A 30 0.53 -2.57 -15.78
CA ALA A 30 1.56 -3.50 -16.22
C ALA A 30 0.97 -4.82 -16.74
N GLN A 31 -0.05 -5.36 -16.07
CA GLN A 31 -0.76 -6.56 -16.52
C GLN A 31 -1.43 -6.33 -17.87
N SER A 32 -2.10 -5.19 -18.05
CA SER A 32 -2.72 -4.83 -19.32
C SER A 32 -1.69 -4.67 -20.46
N LEU A 33 -0.54 -4.04 -20.20
CA LEU A 33 0.52 -3.85 -21.19
C LEU A 33 1.21 -5.16 -21.57
N LEU A 34 1.37 -6.08 -20.61
CA LEU A 34 1.98 -7.38 -20.83
C LEU A 34 1.00 -8.42 -21.39
N GLY A 35 -0.27 -8.06 -21.59
CA GLY A 35 -1.31 -8.95 -22.08
C GLY A 35 -1.57 -10.13 -21.13
N ILE A 36 -1.46 -9.90 -19.82
CA ILE A 36 -1.68 -10.95 -18.81
C ILE A 36 -3.17 -11.08 -18.55
N GLU A 37 -3.73 -12.24 -18.86
CA GLU A 37 -5.14 -12.54 -18.57
C GLU A 37 -5.43 -12.53 -17.07
N SER A 38 -6.57 -11.95 -16.70
CA SER A 38 -7.09 -11.87 -15.33
C SER A 38 -7.71 -13.20 -14.86
N THR A 39 -6.89 -14.25 -14.84
CA THR A 39 -7.28 -15.56 -14.29
C THR A 39 -7.21 -15.56 -12.75
N ASP A 40 -7.88 -16.52 -12.11
CA ASP A 40 -7.78 -16.72 -10.66
C ASP A 40 -6.34 -16.95 -10.21
N PHE A 41 -5.56 -17.66 -11.03
CA PHE A 41 -4.13 -17.85 -10.81
C PHE A 41 -3.36 -16.51 -10.84
N THR A 42 -3.60 -15.67 -11.84
CA THR A 42 -2.94 -14.36 -11.94
C THR A 42 -3.27 -13.48 -10.74
N ARG A 43 -4.54 -13.44 -10.31
CA ARG A 43 -4.97 -12.68 -9.13
C ARG A 43 -4.29 -13.17 -7.86
N ALA A 44 -4.29 -14.48 -7.63
CA ALA A 44 -3.60 -15.09 -6.50
C ALA A 44 -2.08 -14.82 -6.53
N PHE A 45 -1.46 -14.84 -7.72
CA PHE A 45 -0.04 -14.54 -7.87
C PHE A 45 0.28 -13.10 -7.46
N VAL A 46 -0.50 -12.12 -7.93
CA VAL A 46 -0.30 -10.70 -7.57
C VAL A 46 -0.42 -10.47 -6.07
N VAL A 47 -1.41 -11.09 -5.41
CA VAL A 47 -1.54 -11.01 -3.96
C VAL A 47 -0.35 -11.67 -3.26
N ASN A 48 0.14 -12.80 -3.76
CA ASN A 48 1.25 -13.52 -3.13
C ASN A 48 2.60 -12.81 -3.26
N ILE A 49 2.86 -12.06 -4.33
CA ILE A 49 4.14 -11.35 -4.47
C ILE A 49 4.25 -10.15 -3.52
N GLN A 50 3.12 -9.55 -3.10
CA GLN A 50 3.08 -8.53 -2.04
C GLN A 50 3.66 -9.07 -0.73
N PHE A 51 3.48 -10.37 -0.44
CA PHE A 51 4.12 -11.00 0.70
C PHE A 51 5.66 -10.90 0.65
N GLY A 52 6.25 -10.96 -0.55
CA GLY A 52 7.68 -10.71 -0.75
C GLY A 52 8.09 -9.28 -0.37
N ALA A 53 7.24 -8.30 -0.71
CA ALA A 53 7.45 -6.91 -0.31
C ALA A 53 7.36 -6.76 1.22
N ILE A 54 6.34 -7.35 1.87
CA ILE A 54 6.19 -7.38 3.33
C ILE A 54 7.42 -8.02 4.01
N LEU A 55 7.88 -9.16 3.50
CA LEU A 55 9.08 -9.83 4.01
C LEU A 55 10.32 -8.94 3.92
N SER A 56 10.44 -8.14 2.85
CA SER A 56 11.58 -7.23 2.69
C SER A 56 11.63 -6.18 3.82
N VAL A 57 10.46 -5.66 4.24
CA VAL A 57 10.34 -4.72 5.38
C VAL A 57 10.68 -5.41 6.69
N ILE A 58 10.20 -6.64 6.89
CA ILE A 58 10.51 -7.44 8.09
C ILE A 58 12.02 -7.67 8.21
N VAL A 59 12.69 -8.04 7.11
CA VAL A 59 14.15 -8.25 7.11
C VAL A 59 14.89 -6.94 7.32
N LEU A 60 14.52 -5.87 6.60
CA LEU A 60 15.18 -4.56 6.69
C LEU A 60 15.08 -3.95 8.09
N TYR A 61 13.92 -4.09 8.74
CA TYR A 61 13.63 -3.53 10.05
C TYR A 61 13.55 -4.58 11.16
N TRP A 62 14.18 -5.74 10.99
CA TRP A 62 14.10 -6.89 11.91
C TRP A 62 14.23 -6.51 13.39
N LYS A 63 15.24 -5.70 13.71
CA LYS A 63 15.49 -5.24 15.08
C LYS A 63 14.41 -4.29 15.61
N ARG A 64 13.76 -3.51 14.73
CA ARG A 64 12.69 -2.57 15.10
C ARG A 64 11.37 -3.26 15.41
N PHE A 65 11.18 -4.54 15.04
CA PHE A 65 9.98 -5.30 15.46
C PHE A 65 10.02 -5.70 16.94
N PHE A 66 11.18 -5.67 17.61
CA PHE A 66 11.27 -5.95 19.04
C PHE A 66 10.96 -4.69 19.87
N GLN A 67 9.69 -4.28 19.88
CA GLN A 67 9.19 -3.13 20.68
C GLN A 67 8.44 -3.58 21.93
N THR A 68 8.08 -2.61 22.77
CA THR A 68 7.21 -2.81 23.93
C THR A 68 5.79 -3.21 23.51
N VAL A 69 5.06 -3.88 24.41
CA VAL A 69 3.66 -4.24 24.17
C VAL A 69 2.78 -3.00 23.95
N ASP A 70 3.07 -1.89 24.65
CA ASP A 70 2.38 -0.59 24.46
C ASP A 70 2.50 -0.07 23.01
N PHE A 71 3.65 -0.25 22.37
CA PHE A 71 3.81 0.12 20.96
C PHE A 71 2.86 -0.68 20.06
N TYR A 72 2.70 -1.97 20.31
CA TYR A 72 1.77 -2.80 19.54
C TYR A 72 0.29 -2.42 19.76
N PHE A 73 -0.08 -1.95 20.95
CA PHE A 73 -1.40 -1.36 21.16
C PHE A 73 -1.60 -0.06 20.38
N LYS A 74 -0.59 0.81 20.31
CA LYS A 74 -0.64 2.02 19.47
C LYS A 74 -0.76 1.67 17.98
N LEU A 75 -0.02 0.66 17.51
CA LEU A 75 -0.12 0.15 16.15
C LEU A 75 -1.51 -0.44 15.87
N PHE A 76 -2.07 -1.19 16.82
CA PHE A 76 -3.43 -1.69 16.71
C PHE A 76 -4.45 -0.56 16.61
N VAL A 77 -4.31 0.51 17.40
CA VAL A 77 -5.18 1.69 17.31
C VAL A 77 -5.05 2.39 15.95
N ALA A 78 -3.84 2.46 15.38
CA ALA A 78 -3.65 2.96 14.01
C ALA A 78 -4.26 2.05 12.93
N PHE A 79 -4.45 0.76 13.20
CA PHE A 79 -5.11 -0.16 12.27
C PHE A 79 -6.65 -0.05 12.29
N ILE A 80 -7.25 0.41 13.39
CA ILE A 80 -8.70 0.40 13.58
C ILE A 80 -9.47 1.16 12.48
N PRO A 81 -9.15 2.42 12.13
CA PRO A 81 -9.93 3.15 11.14
C PRO A 81 -9.88 2.47 9.77
N ALA A 82 -8.68 2.11 9.30
CA ALA A 82 -8.47 1.36 8.07
C ALA A 82 -9.24 0.02 8.06
N ALA A 83 -9.24 -0.72 9.16
CA ALA A 83 -9.99 -1.98 9.27
C ALA A 83 -11.51 -1.77 9.19
N ILE A 84 -12.04 -0.76 9.87
CA ILE A 84 -13.46 -0.43 9.85
C ILE A 84 -13.90 0.02 8.46
N PHE A 85 -13.23 1.01 7.88
CA PHE A 85 -13.59 1.53 6.56
C PHE A 85 -13.33 0.49 5.46
N GLY A 86 -12.22 -0.25 5.54
CA GLY A 86 -11.91 -1.32 4.60
C GLY A 86 -12.95 -2.43 4.62
N PHE A 87 -13.42 -2.85 5.79
CA PHE A 87 -14.47 -3.86 5.91
C PHE A 87 -15.84 -3.36 5.46
N LEU A 88 -16.21 -2.12 5.83
CA LEU A 88 -17.52 -1.56 5.49
C LEU A 88 -17.65 -1.15 4.01
N ALA A 89 -16.54 -0.81 3.36
CA ALA A 89 -16.52 -0.30 1.99
C ALA A 89 -15.82 -1.23 0.99
N SER A 90 -15.49 -2.48 1.35
CA SER A 90 -14.73 -3.42 0.50
C SER A 90 -15.30 -3.54 -0.91
N ASP A 91 -16.61 -3.81 -1.02
CA ASP A 91 -17.28 -4.00 -2.31
C ASP A 91 -17.27 -2.73 -3.17
N PHE A 92 -17.30 -1.56 -2.53
CA PHE A 92 -17.21 -0.28 -3.23
C PHE A 92 -15.78 -0.04 -3.74
N ILE A 93 -14.78 -0.30 -2.89
CA ILE A 93 -13.36 -0.15 -3.23
C ILE A 93 -13.01 -1.07 -4.40
N ASP A 94 -13.40 -2.34 -4.35
CA ASP A 94 -13.10 -3.32 -5.40
C ASP A 94 -13.65 -2.88 -6.76
N ARG A 95 -14.90 -2.40 -6.81
CA ARG A 95 -15.50 -1.86 -8.05
C ARG A 95 -14.76 -0.63 -8.58
N MET A 96 -14.25 0.22 -7.69
CA MET A 96 -13.47 1.39 -8.09
C MET A 96 -12.10 0.98 -8.65
N LEU A 97 -11.45 -0.02 -8.05
CA LEU A 97 -10.15 -0.54 -8.48
C LEU A 97 -10.21 -1.30 -9.81
N GLU A 98 -11.34 -1.91 -10.16
CA GLU A 98 -11.55 -2.54 -11.48
C GLU A 98 -11.55 -1.53 -12.65
N SER A 99 -11.81 -0.24 -12.37
CA SER A 99 -11.85 0.80 -13.39
C SER A 99 -10.48 1.48 -13.57
N VAL A 100 -9.80 1.16 -14.67
CA VAL A 100 -8.51 1.79 -15.05
C VAL A 100 -8.60 3.31 -15.07
N ILE A 101 -9.73 3.88 -15.50
CA ILE A 101 -9.94 5.33 -15.56
C ILE A 101 -9.99 5.92 -14.15
N VAL A 102 -10.72 5.27 -13.22
CA VAL A 102 -10.80 5.73 -11.83
C VAL A 102 -9.42 5.68 -11.19
N VAL A 103 -8.69 4.58 -11.37
CA VAL A 103 -7.32 4.42 -10.86
C VAL A 103 -6.40 5.50 -11.43
N ALA A 104 -6.44 5.76 -12.73
CA ALA A 104 -5.62 6.80 -13.36
C ALA A 104 -5.91 8.21 -12.81
N ILE A 105 -7.19 8.56 -12.62
CA ILE A 105 -7.58 9.83 -12.01
C ILE A 105 -7.06 9.91 -10.57
N MET A 106 -7.20 8.85 -9.77
CA MET A 106 -6.73 8.81 -8.39
C MET A 106 -5.21 8.90 -8.28
N LEU A 107 -4.45 8.33 -9.22
CA LEU A 107 -2.99 8.49 -9.28
C LEU A 107 -2.60 9.95 -9.49
N VAL A 108 -3.27 10.65 -10.41
CA VAL A 108 -3.01 12.09 -10.67
C VAL A 108 -3.40 12.93 -9.46
N LEU A 109 -4.57 12.69 -8.87
CA LEU A 109 -5.04 13.41 -7.69
C LEU A 109 -4.14 13.16 -6.47
N GLY A 110 -3.75 11.91 -6.23
CA GLY A 110 -2.83 11.54 -5.16
C GLY A 110 -1.47 12.20 -5.34
N GLY A 111 -0.92 12.18 -6.56
CA GLY A 111 0.30 12.91 -6.89
C GLY A 111 0.20 14.41 -6.61
N PHE A 112 -0.93 15.04 -6.97
CA PHE A 112 -1.17 16.45 -6.66
C PHE A 112 -1.21 16.70 -5.14
N ILE A 113 -1.91 15.86 -4.37
CA ILE A 113 -1.97 15.97 -2.90
C ILE A 113 -0.56 15.88 -2.29
N LEU A 114 0.26 14.93 -2.75
CA LEU A 114 1.63 14.74 -2.27
C LEU A 114 2.52 15.98 -2.50
N LEU A 115 2.28 16.77 -3.55
CA LEU A 115 3.02 18.04 -3.77
C LEU A 115 2.78 19.08 -2.66
N PHE A 116 1.65 18.98 -1.94
CA PHE A 116 1.29 19.93 -0.89
C PHE A 116 1.35 19.35 0.52
N VAL A 117 1.55 18.03 0.66
CA VAL A 117 1.55 17.35 1.96
C VAL A 117 2.62 17.89 2.91
N ASP A 118 3.80 18.21 2.37
CA ASP A 118 4.90 18.78 3.15
C ASP A 118 4.51 20.11 3.82
N LYS A 119 3.68 20.91 3.15
CA LYS A 119 3.22 22.20 3.69
C LYS A 119 2.29 22.04 4.89
N TRP A 120 1.56 20.93 4.97
CA TRP A 120 0.63 20.65 6.07
C TRP A 120 1.35 20.14 7.32
N PHE A 121 2.49 19.49 7.16
CA PHE A 121 3.27 18.89 8.26
C PHE A 121 4.59 19.63 8.56
N ASN A 122 4.71 20.90 8.15
CA ASN A 122 5.91 21.74 8.25
C ASN A 122 6.40 22.11 9.68
N LYS A 123 5.85 21.48 10.73
CA LYS A 123 6.28 21.65 12.13
C LYS A 123 6.40 20.30 12.82
N PRO A 124 7.44 19.51 12.52
CA PRO A 124 7.65 18.23 13.19
C PRO A 124 7.90 18.46 14.69
N ASP A 125 7.22 17.69 15.55
CA ASP A 125 7.55 17.61 16.97
C ASP A 125 8.98 17.09 17.13
N ALA A 126 9.77 17.75 17.98
CA ALA A 126 11.19 17.44 18.19
C ALA A 126 11.44 15.99 18.68
N GLU A 127 10.49 15.41 19.39
CA GLU A 127 10.62 14.07 20.00
C GLU A 127 10.01 12.94 19.17
N GLN A 128 9.30 13.25 18.07
CA GLN A 128 8.62 12.27 17.19
C GLN A 128 7.85 11.16 17.95
N GLU A 129 7.30 11.48 19.13
CA GLU A 129 6.63 10.47 19.94
C GLU A 129 5.36 9.93 19.26
N VAL A 130 5.26 8.60 19.22
CA VAL A 130 4.08 7.88 18.73
C VAL A 130 3.05 7.82 19.87
N THR A 131 2.00 8.64 19.76
CA THR A 131 0.87 8.66 20.69
C THR A 131 -0.34 7.95 20.10
N TYR A 132 -1.25 7.46 20.95
CA TYR A 132 -2.51 6.85 20.52
C TYR A 132 -3.34 7.76 19.60
N LYS A 133 -3.39 9.07 19.92
CA LYS A 133 -4.09 10.07 19.11
C LYS A 133 -3.44 10.21 17.73
N LYS A 134 -2.12 10.32 17.65
CA LYS A 134 -1.39 10.39 16.37
C LYS A 134 -1.60 9.11 15.56
N GLY A 135 -1.51 7.94 16.19
CA GLY A 135 -1.77 6.65 15.55
C GLY A 135 -3.16 6.58 14.93
N PHE A 136 -4.21 6.95 15.68
CA PHE A 136 -5.59 6.96 15.18
C PHE A 136 -5.83 7.91 14.00
N TRP A 137 -5.15 9.06 13.94
CA TRP A 137 -5.30 10.00 12.81
C TRP A 137 -4.48 9.62 11.58
N ILE A 138 -3.42 8.83 11.76
CA ILE A 138 -2.64 8.27 10.66
C ILE A 138 -3.39 7.10 10.02
N GLY A 139 -4.03 6.28 10.85
CA GLY A 139 -4.90 5.17 10.46
C GLY A 139 -6.18 5.60 9.78
#